data_AF-A0A7Y2K5F5-F1
#
_entry.id   AF-A0A7Y2K5F5-F1
#
_cell.length_a   1.000
_cell.length_b   1.000
_cell.length_c   1.000
_cell.angle_alpha   90.00
_cell.angle_beta   90.00
_cell.angle_gamma   90.00
#
_symmetry.space_group_name_H-M   'P 1'
#
loop_
_entity.id
_entity.type
_entity.pdbx_description
1 polymer ?
#
loop_
_entity_poly.entity_id
_entity_poly.type
_entity_poly.pdbx_seq_one_letter_code
_entity_poly.pdbx_strand_id
1 'polypeptide(L)'
;MDANQTDHLKAYGVTFNALGDGLKADWLLNYKGGSFLLDYTDMIATECRIEGVYFEQLSLSQATEIYAFVQSEDNNMDVIRLEKAPRIAVYVPPGFQPWDDAVTLVLEYAKVKYDKIWNDEILKDDLENYDWLHLHHEDFTGQYGRFYASFSNAQW
;
A
#
# COMPACT_ATOMS: atom_id res chain seq x y z
N MET A 1 -0.15 -11.32 -14.41
CA MET A 1 -0.12 -11.67 -12.97
C MET A 1 0.43 -13.08 -12.87
N ASP A 2 1.43 -13.31 -12.02
CA ASP A 2 1.96 -14.65 -11.78
C ASP A 2 0.86 -15.50 -11.11
N ALA A 3 0.52 -16.65 -11.71
CA ALA A 3 -0.58 -17.49 -11.25
C ALA A 3 -0.33 -18.14 -9.88
N ASN A 4 0.92 -18.13 -9.41
CA ASN A 4 1.29 -18.66 -8.09
C ASN A 4 1.17 -17.62 -6.98
N GLN A 5 1.01 -16.34 -7.29
CA GLN A 5 0.93 -15.29 -6.28
C GLN A 5 -0.48 -15.19 -5.70
N THR A 6 -0.57 -15.39 -4.39
CA THR A 6 -1.81 -15.15 -3.65
C THR A 6 -1.76 -13.78 -2.99
N ASP A 7 -2.82 -13.01 -3.24
CA ASP A 7 -3.13 -11.74 -2.59
C ASP A 7 -1.98 -10.70 -2.49
N HIS A 8 -1.74 -10.03 -3.60
CA HIS A 8 -0.75 -8.95 -3.69
C HIS A 8 -1.02 -7.75 -2.77
N LEU A 9 -2.29 -7.46 -2.44
CA LEU A 9 -2.63 -6.35 -1.54
C LEU A 9 -2.21 -6.68 -0.10
N LYS A 10 -2.48 -7.90 0.34
CA LYS A 10 -2.00 -8.41 1.63
C LYS A 10 -0.48 -8.50 1.68
N ALA A 11 0.18 -8.88 0.60
CA ALA A 11 1.65 -8.90 0.53
C ALA A 11 2.28 -7.52 0.77
N TYR A 12 1.67 -6.46 0.23
CA TYR A 12 2.06 -5.08 0.53
C TYR A 12 1.88 -4.76 2.02
N GLY A 13 0.72 -5.13 2.58
CA GLY A 13 0.43 -4.97 4.01
C GLY A 13 1.44 -5.61 4.94
N VAL A 14 1.77 -6.88 4.70
CA VAL A 14 2.80 -7.62 5.47
C VAL A 14 4.15 -6.89 5.41
N THR A 15 4.54 -6.46 4.21
CA THR A 15 5.81 -5.75 4.02
C THR A 15 5.80 -4.40 4.72
N PHE A 16 4.73 -3.63 4.60
CA PHE A 16 4.57 -2.34 5.28
C PHE A 16 4.69 -2.47 6.80
N ASN A 17 4.03 -3.46 7.38
CA ASN A 17 4.07 -3.70 8.82
C ASN A 17 5.46 -4.15 9.28
N ALA A 18 6.13 -5.02 8.52
CA ALA A 18 7.52 -5.41 8.78
C ALA A 18 8.48 -4.19 8.80
N LEU A 19 8.31 -3.24 7.87
CA LEU A 19 9.07 -1.99 7.88
C LEU A 19 8.76 -1.13 9.11
N GLY A 20 7.52 -1.15 9.60
CA GLY A 20 7.11 -0.50 10.85
C GLY A 20 7.79 -1.07 12.08
N ASP A 21 8.05 -2.38 12.08
CA ASP A 21 8.79 -3.11 13.13
C ASP A 21 10.32 -2.93 13.01
N GLY A 22 10.80 -2.11 12.07
CA GLY A 22 12.22 -1.81 11.87
C GLY A 22 12.97 -2.83 11.02
N LEU A 23 12.27 -3.78 10.39
CA LEU A 23 12.86 -4.66 9.39
C LEU A 23 13.07 -3.90 8.07
N LYS A 24 13.90 -4.47 7.20
CA LYS A 24 14.14 -3.94 5.86
C LYS A 24 13.57 -4.90 4.83
N ALA A 25 13.20 -4.35 3.68
CA ALA A 25 12.74 -5.12 2.53
C ALA A 25 13.43 -4.62 1.26
N ASP A 26 13.57 -5.49 0.28
CA ASP A 26 13.90 -5.12 -1.09
C ASP A 26 12.69 -5.38 -1.97
N TRP A 27 12.20 -4.32 -2.61
CA TRP A 27 11.15 -4.42 -3.61
C TRP A 27 11.77 -4.74 -4.97
N LEU A 28 11.44 -5.91 -5.49
CA LEU A 28 11.97 -6.41 -6.77
C LEU A 28 11.01 -5.96 -7.89
N LEU A 29 11.25 -4.78 -8.45
CA LEU A 29 10.42 -4.18 -9.49
C LEU A 29 10.31 -5.10 -10.71
N ASN A 30 9.07 -5.34 -11.16
CA ASN A 30 8.74 -6.20 -12.30
C ASN A 30 9.20 -7.68 -12.22
N TYR A 31 9.87 -8.09 -11.14
CA TYR A 31 10.18 -9.49 -10.86
C TYR A 31 8.99 -10.13 -10.14
N LYS A 32 8.46 -11.21 -10.72
CA LYS A 32 7.25 -11.92 -10.23
C LYS A 32 6.17 -10.91 -9.76
N GLY A 33 5.75 -9.99 -10.63
CA GLY A 33 4.69 -9.03 -10.29
C GLY A 33 5.05 -7.97 -9.24
N GLY A 34 6.33 -7.76 -8.92
CA GLY A 34 6.77 -6.77 -7.93
C GLY A 34 6.91 -7.36 -6.53
N SER A 35 7.50 -8.55 -6.39
CA SER A 35 7.63 -9.24 -5.11
C SER A 35 8.58 -8.53 -4.13
N PHE A 36 8.42 -8.83 -2.84
CA PHE A 36 9.30 -8.32 -1.79
C PHE A 36 10.23 -9.42 -1.27
N LEU A 37 11.50 -9.07 -1.05
CA LEU A 37 12.49 -9.91 -0.38
C LEU A 37 12.78 -9.32 1.00
N LEU A 38 12.63 -10.14 2.03
CA LEU A 38 12.88 -9.76 3.42
C LEU A 38 13.78 -10.81 4.08
N ASP A 39 14.51 -10.40 5.11
CA ASP A 39 15.19 -11.35 5.99
C ASP A 39 14.16 -12.26 6.68
N TYR A 40 14.46 -13.56 6.69
CA TYR A 40 13.55 -14.54 7.26
C TYR A 40 13.39 -14.33 8.77
N THR A 41 12.14 -14.27 9.21
CA THR A 41 11.77 -14.40 10.62
C THR A 41 10.52 -15.28 10.73
N ASP A 42 10.41 -16.04 11.82
CA ASP A 42 9.20 -16.84 12.08
C ASP A 42 7.95 -15.96 12.22
N MET A 43 8.13 -14.71 12.65
CA MET A 43 7.06 -13.70 12.73
C MET A 43 6.49 -13.39 11.35
N ILE A 44 7.33 -12.99 10.38
CA ILE A 44 6.87 -12.68 9.00
C ILE A 44 6.27 -13.93 8.37
N ALA A 45 6.91 -15.10 8.51
CA ALA A 45 6.40 -16.33 7.93
C ALA A 45 5.03 -16.72 8.50
N THR A 46 4.78 -16.43 9.78
CA THR A 46 3.48 -16.65 10.42
C THR A 46 2.45 -15.65 9.91
N GLU A 47 2.80 -14.37 9.81
CA GLU A 47 1.89 -13.35 9.27
C GLU A 47 1.48 -13.66 7.83
N CYS A 48 2.43 -14.04 6.95
CA CYS A 48 2.11 -14.46 5.58
C CYS A 48 1.10 -15.61 5.55
N ARG A 49 1.23 -16.60 6.44
CA ARG A 49 0.27 -17.72 6.53
C ARG A 49 -1.11 -17.26 6.99
N ILE A 50 -1.17 -16.36 7.98
CA ILE A 50 -2.42 -15.83 8.52
C ILE A 50 -3.14 -14.98 7.45
N GLU A 51 -2.40 -14.16 6.72
CA GLU A 51 -2.92 -13.27 5.68
C GLU A 51 -3.13 -13.95 4.32
N GLY A 52 -2.80 -15.23 4.18
CA GLY A 52 -2.96 -15.98 2.93
C GLY A 52 -2.00 -15.53 1.81
N VAL A 53 -0.87 -14.94 2.18
CA VAL A 53 0.18 -14.46 1.25
C VAL A 53 1.14 -15.59 0.93
N TYR A 54 1.37 -15.83 -0.36
CA TYR A 54 2.36 -16.78 -0.81
C TYR A 54 3.77 -16.27 -0.48
N PHE A 55 4.59 -17.14 0.11
CA PHE A 55 5.99 -16.86 0.38
C PHE A 55 6.83 -18.12 0.18
N GLU A 56 8.12 -17.91 -0.12
CA GLU A 56 9.11 -18.97 -0.22
C GLU A 56 10.33 -18.62 0.65
N GLN A 57 10.92 -19.63 1.28
CA GLN A 57 12.21 -19.45 1.96
C GLN A 57 13.32 -19.66 0.94
N LEU A 58 14.25 -18.72 0.88
CA LEU A 58 15.38 -18.74 -0.03
C LEU A 58 16.66 -19.00 0.75
N SER A 59 17.54 -19.81 0.17
CA SER A 59 18.94 -19.84 0.57
C SER A 59 19.66 -18.57 0.10
N LEU A 60 20.80 -18.27 0.71
CA LEU A 60 21.62 -17.12 0.31
C LEU A 60 22.04 -17.17 -1.16
N SER A 61 22.32 -18.37 -1.69
CA SER A 61 22.66 -18.54 -3.11
C SER A 61 21.48 -18.19 -4.02
N GLN A 62 20.28 -18.66 -3.69
CA GLN A 62 19.06 -18.33 -4.45
C GLN A 62 18.76 -16.83 -4.41
N ALA A 63 18.89 -16.19 -3.24
CA ALA A 63 18.70 -14.74 -3.13
C ALA A 63 19.72 -13.99 -4.01
N THR A 64 20.99 -14.40 -3.99
CA THR A 64 22.05 -13.81 -4.82
C THR A 64 21.76 -13.97 -6.32
N GLU A 65 21.28 -15.13 -6.75
CA GLU A 65 20.87 -15.38 -8.13
C GLU A 65 19.69 -14.49 -8.54
N ILE A 66 18.71 -14.29 -7.64
CA ILE A 66 17.59 -13.38 -7.89
C ILE A 66 18.10 -11.94 -8.04
N TYR A 67 18.96 -11.44 -7.14
CA TYR A 67 19.52 -10.09 -7.28
C TYR A 67 20.27 -9.92 -8.60
N ALA A 68 21.13 -10.88 -8.96
CA ALA A 68 21.89 -10.83 -10.21
C ALA A 68 20.97 -10.84 -11.44
N PHE A 69 19.88 -11.61 -11.38
CA PHE A 69 18.87 -11.61 -12.44
C PHE A 69 18.13 -10.28 -12.51
N VAL A 70 17.59 -9.78 -11.39
CA VAL A 70 16.79 -8.55 -11.34
C VAL A 70 17.60 -7.31 -11.75
N GLN A 71 18.90 -7.30 -11.48
CA GLN A 71 19.79 -6.17 -11.81
C GLN A 71 20.49 -6.30 -13.16
N SER A 72 20.17 -7.33 -13.97
CA SER A 72 20.79 -7.49 -15.29
C SER A 72 20.30 -6.43 -16.27
N GLU A 73 21.20 -5.83 -17.06
CA GLU A 73 20.87 -4.79 -18.05
C GLU A 73 19.90 -5.26 -19.16
N ASP A 74 19.77 -6.57 -19.35
CA ASP A 74 18.94 -7.19 -20.39
C ASP A 74 17.44 -7.26 -20.04
N ASN A 75 17.02 -6.80 -18.86
CA ASN A 75 15.63 -6.80 -18.46
C ASN A 75 15.15 -5.44 -17.91
N ASN A 76 13.82 -5.29 -17.84
CA ASN A 76 13.18 -4.10 -17.28
C ASN A 76 12.79 -4.34 -15.82
N MET A 77 13.75 -4.71 -14.98
CA MET A 77 13.58 -4.94 -13.54
C MET A 77 14.60 -4.10 -12.75
N ASP A 78 14.35 -3.93 -11.46
CA ASP A 78 15.27 -3.21 -10.56
C ASP A 78 14.99 -3.58 -9.09
N VAL A 79 15.88 -3.21 -8.19
CA VAL A 79 15.78 -3.45 -6.75
C VAL A 79 15.71 -2.13 -6.01
N ILE A 80 14.60 -1.91 -5.31
CA ILE A 80 14.43 -0.73 -4.45
C ILE A 80 14.49 -1.16 -2.98
N ARG A 81 15.49 -0.65 -2.25
CA ARG A 81 15.61 -0.85 -0.81
C ARG A 81 14.55 -0.03 -0.07
N LEU A 82 13.80 -0.69 0.81
CA LEU A 82 12.82 -0.11 1.71
C LEU A 82 13.33 -0.22 3.15
N GLU A 83 13.37 0.90 3.87
CA GLU A 83 13.95 0.97 5.22
C GLU A 83 12.97 1.43 6.31
N LYS A 84 11.88 2.07 5.93
CA LYS A 84 10.90 2.63 6.87
C LYS A 84 9.51 2.67 6.24
N ALA A 85 8.50 2.32 7.02
CA ALA A 85 7.11 2.51 6.63
C ALA A 85 6.76 4.01 6.62
N PRO A 86 6.18 4.56 5.53
CA PRO A 86 5.75 5.95 5.49
C PRO A 86 4.56 6.18 6.43
N ARG A 87 4.51 7.36 7.04
CA ARG A 87 3.32 7.85 7.75
C ARG A 87 2.31 8.33 6.71
N ILE A 88 1.16 7.68 6.66
CA ILE A 88 0.13 7.91 5.64
C ILE A 88 -1.02 8.71 6.26
N ALA A 89 -1.36 9.83 5.63
CA ALA A 89 -2.59 10.56 5.89
C ALA A 89 -3.57 10.37 4.72
N VAL A 90 -4.86 10.28 5.05
CA VAL A 90 -5.95 10.36 4.08
C VAL A 90 -6.80 11.57 4.44
N TYR A 91 -6.98 12.47 3.47
CA TYR A 91 -7.89 13.60 3.62
C TYR A 91 -9.34 13.12 3.51
N VAL A 92 -10.12 13.30 4.57
CA VAL A 92 -11.48 12.74 4.68
C VAL A 92 -12.43 13.76 5.31
N PRO A 93 -13.55 14.12 4.64
CA PRO A 93 -14.54 15.01 5.22
C PRO A 93 -15.29 14.38 6.40
N PRO A 94 -15.77 15.19 7.37
CA PRO A 94 -16.67 14.70 8.41
C PRO A 94 -17.91 14.03 7.79
N GLY A 95 -18.24 12.81 8.24
CA GLY A 95 -19.40 12.05 7.78
C GLY A 95 -19.16 11.16 6.55
N PHE A 96 -17.93 11.13 6.02
CA PHE A 96 -17.53 10.24 4.92
C PHE A 96 -17.72 8.76 5.26
N GLN A 97 -18.25 7.96 4.33
CA GLN A 97 -18.46 6.54 4.55
C GLN A 97 -17.24 5.72 4.07
N PRO A 98 -16.91 4.59 4.72
CA PRO A 98 -15.72 3.81 4.38
C PRO A 98 -15.65 3.27 2.94
N TRP A 99 -16.78 3.09 2.27
CA TRP A 99 -16.83 2.58 0.89
C TRP A 99 -16.70 3.67 -0.18
N ASP A 100 -16.68 4.94 0.22
CA ASP A 100 -16.61 6.07 -0.70
C ASP A 100 -15.17 6.26 -1.25
N ASP A 101 -14.14 5.71 -0.60
CA ASP A 101 -12.74 5.76 -1.09
C ASP A 101 -12.09 4.37 -1.20
N ALA A 102 -11.85 3.96 -2.45
CA ALA A 102 -11.19 2.70 -2.77
C ALA A 102 -9.79 2.57 -2.14
N VAL A 103 -9.07 3.69 -1.94
CA VAL A 103 -7.76 3.64 -1.30
C VAL A 103 -7.89 3.28 0.17
N THR A 104 -8.79 3.92 0.93
CA THR A 104 -9.06 3.50 2.31
C THR A 104 -9.48 2.04 2.40
N LEU A 105 -10.36 1.57 1.51
CA LEU A 105 -10.76 0.15 1.46
C LEU A 105 -9.56 -0.79 1.29
N VAL A 106 -8.62 -0.44 0.39
CA VAL A 106 -7.42 -1.25 0.14
C VAL A 106 -6.45 -1.17 1.32
N LEU A 107 -6.25 0.00 1.93
CA LEU A 107 -5.40 0.16 3.11
C LEU A 107 -5.94 -0.68 4.29
N GLU A 108 -7.24 -0.62 4.55
CA GLU A 108 -7.91 -1.43 5.56
C GLU A 108 -7.79 -2.94 5.25
N TYR A 109 -8.06 -3.32 3.99
CA TYR A 109 -7.92 -4.70 3.54
C TYR A 109 -6.48 -5.21 3.75
N ALA A 110 -5.48 -4.42 3.39
CA ALA A 110 -4.07 -4.72 3.56
C ALA A 110 -3.56 -4.56 5.01
N LYS A 111 -4.40 -4.10 5.96
CA LYS A 111 -3.99 -3.77 7.34
C LYS A 111 -2.82 -2.76 7.39
N VAL A 112 -2.84 -1.76 6.51
CA VAL A 112 -1.89 -0.66 6.48
C VAL A 112 -2.44 0.48 7.32
N LYS A 113 -1.68 0.93 8.33
CA LYS A 113 -2.09 2.03 9.18
C LYS A 113 -2.06 3.36 8.42
N TYR A 114 -3.12 4.15 8.59
CA TYR A 114 -3.19 5.53 8.13
C TYR A 114 -3.99 6.38 9.12
N ASP A 115 -3.77 7.68 9.08
CA ASP A 115 -4.54 8.65 9.86
C ASP A 115 -5.51 9.40 8.94
N LYS A 116 -6.70 9.72 9.45
CA LYS A 116 -7.67 10.56 8.75
C LYS A 116 -7.51 12.00 9.19
N ILE A 117 -7.38 12.91 8.25
CA ILE A 117 -7.22 14.34 8.52
C ILE A 117 -8.24 15.17 7.74
N TRP A 118 -8.59 16.33 8.29
CA TRP A 118 -9.44 17.32 7.63
C TRP A 118 -8.82 18.72 7.73
N ASN A 119 -9.62 19.75 7.43
CA ASN A 119 -9.21 21.15 7.44
C ASN A 119 -8.62 21.58 8.80
N ASP A 120 -9.16 21.10 9.91
CA ASP A 120 -8.70 21.55 11.23
C ASP A 120 -7.26 21.10 11.53
N GLU A 121 -6.89 19.88 11.15
CA GLU A 121 -5.52 19.36 11.26
C GLU A 121 -4.58 20.08 10.28
N ILE A 122 -5.02 20.31 9.03
CA ILE A 122 -4.23 21.02 8.02
C ILE A 122 -3.93 22.46 8.47
N LEU A 123 -4.93 23.17 9.01
CA LEU A 123 -4.79 24.55 9.48
C LEU A 123 -3.91 24.67 10.73
N LYS A 124 -3.64 23.56 11.43
CA LYS A 124 -2.69 23.47 12.54
C LYS A 124 -1.27 23.10 12.10
N ASP A 125 -1.05 22.97 10.79
CA ASP A 125 0.22 22.56 10.19
C ASP A 125 0.59 21.08 10.44
N ASP A 126 -0.38 20.23 10.76
CA ASP A 126 -0.13 18.81 11.07
C ASP A 126 0.37 17.99 9.85
N LEU A 127 0.35 18.55 8.64
CA LEU A 127 0.79 17.89 7.40
C LEU A 127 2.27 17.49 7.44
N GLU A 128 3.12 18.21 8.17
CA GLU A 128 4.54 17.87 8.32
C GLU A 128 4.78 16.52 9.02
N ASN A 129 3.75 16.00 9.70
CA ASN A 129 3.80 14.72 10.38
C ASN A 129 3.62 13.52 9.44
N TYR A 130 3.37 13.74 8.15
CA TYR A 130 3.08 12.68 7.20
C TYR A 130 4.07 12.66 6.04
N ASP A 131 4.39 11.46 5.59
CA ASP A 131 5.31 11.22 4.48
C ASP A 131 4.54 11.06 3.15
N TRP A 132 3.25 10.69 3.23
CA TRP A 132 2.35 10.56 2.08
C TRP A 132 0.94 11.03 2.43
N LEU A 133 0.28 11.71 1.49
CA LEU A 133 -1.07 12.23 1.61
C LEU A 133 -1.93 11.73 0.45
N HIS A 134 -2.98 10.97 0.76
CA HIS A 134 -4.02 10.63 -0.19
C HIS A 134 -5.12 11.69 -0.18
N LEU A 135 -5.53 12.12 -1.37
CA LEU A 135 -6.65 13.01 -1.56
C LEU A 135 -7.62 12.35 -2.54
N HIS A 136 -8.86 12.14 -2.12
CA HIS A 136 -9.84 11.48 -2.96
C HIS A 136 -10.36 12.47 -4.01
N HIS A 137 -10.39 12.08 -5.28
CA HIS A 137 -10.64 13.02 -6.39
C HIS A 137 -12.01 13.71 -6.31
N GLU A 138 -13.01 13.08 -5.69
CA GLU A 138 -14.31 13.72 -5.48
C GLU A 138 -14.24 14.94 -4.53
N ASP A 139 -13.21 15.04 -3.67
CA ASP A 139 -13.00 16.18 -2.78
C ASP A 139 -12.66 17.48 -3.53
N PHE A 140 -12.14 17.41 -4.76
CA PHE A 140 -11.74 18.59 -5.55
C PHE A 140 -12.72 18.97 -6.64
N THR A 141 -13.63 18.06 -6.99
CA THR A 141 -14.59 18.36 -8.01
C THR A 141 -15.82 18.96 -7.35
N GLY A 142 -16.21 20.17 -7.72
CA GLY A 142 -17.53 20.75 -7.41
C GLY A 142 -18.70 19.96 -8.06
N GLN A 143 -18.64 18.63 -8.04
CA GLN A 143 -19.58 17.70 -8.64
C GLN A 143 -20.89 17.57 -7.88
N TYR A 144 -21.02 18.21 -6.71
CA TYR A 144 -22.34 18.58 -6.18
C TYR A 144 -23.21 19.26 -7.26
N GLY A 145 -22.62 19.95 -8.25
CA GLY A 145 -23.35 20.54 -9.36
C GLY A 145 -23.86 19.58 -10.45
N ARG A 146 -23.22 18.43 -10.69
CA ARG A 146 -23.63 17.53 -11.81
C ARG A 146 -24.67 16.50 -11.40
N PHE A 147 -24.52 15.85 -10.24
CA PHE A 147 -25.54 14.92 -9.77
C PHE A 147 -26.81 15.64 -9.33
N TYR A 148 -26.69 16.78 -8.63
CA TYR A 148 -27.87 17.55 -8.21
C TYR A 148 -28.61 18.16 -9.40
N ALA A 149 -27.93 18.69 -10.43
CA ALA A 149 -28.60 19.20 -11.63
C ALA A 149 -29.28 18.11 -12.46
N SER A 150 -28.74 16.89 -12.50
CA SER A 150 -29.31 15.79 -13.27
C SER A 150 -30.40 15.00 -12.52
N PHE A 151 -30.38 15.01 -11.18
CA PHE A 151 -31.28 14.20 -10.34
C PHE A 151 -32.08 15.00 -9.31
N SER A 152 -32.15 16.34 -9.41
CA SER A 152 -32.89 17.20 -8.45
C SER A 152 -34.37 16.83 -8.26
N ASN A 153 -34.96 16.08 -9.19
CA ASN A 153 -36.35 15.65 -9.18
C ASN A 153 -36.53 14.12 -9.05
N ALA A 154 -35.48 13.37 -8.71
CA ALA A 154 -35.60 11.93 -8.53
C ALA A 154 -36.35 11.63 -7.21
N GLN A 155 -37.36 10.77 -7.28
CA GLN A 155 -38.35 10.54 -6.21
C GLN A 155 -37.98 9.43 -5.21
N TRP A 156 -36.75 8.93 -5.26
CA TRP A 156 -36.30 7.85 -4.38
C TRP A 156 -35.96 8.35 -2.98
#